data_AF-A0AAX6SNL7-F1
#
_entry.id   AF-A0AAX6SNL7-F1
#
_cell.length_a   1.000
_cell.length_b   1.000
_cell.length_c   1.000
_cell.angle_alpha   90.00
_cell.angle_beta   90.00
_cell.angle_gamma   90.00
#
_symmetry.space_group_name_H-M   'P 1'
#
loop_
_entity.id
_entity.type
_entity.pdbx_description
1 polymer ?
#
loop_
_entity_poly.entity_id
_entity_poly.type
_entity_poly.pdbx_seq_one_letter_code
_entity_poly.pdbx_strand_id
1 'polypeptide(L)'
;MKERQGLFFDMEAYLPKKNGLYLSLVLGNVNVTLLSKQAKFAYKDEYEKFKLYLTIILILISFSCRFLFNSRVTDAAFNFLLVWYYCTLTIRESILINNGSRIKGWWVFHHYVSTFLSGVMLTWPDGLMYQKFRNQFLSFSMYQSFVQFLQYYYQSGCLYRLRALGERHTMDLTVEGFQSWMWRGLTFLLPFLFFGHFWQLFNALTLFNLAQDPQCAHVRLPLPPPVPRQFLHHPAGCAPEVPQPVAWGQEGMSWAFALGPKGAFDPGCVGRAGWHPHVVRKVPYPGLHGLCGP
;
A
#
# COMPACT_ATOMS: atom_id res chain seq x y z
N MET A 1 -26.20 4.19 36.58
CA MET A 1 -24.78 4.35 36.17
C MET A 1 -24.49 3.81 34.77
N LYS A 2 -24.98 2.61 34.38
CA LYS A 2 -24.83 2.06 33.01
C LYS A 2 -25.40 2.96 31.89
N GLU A 3 -26.56 3.59 32.09
CA GLU A 3 -27.14 4.52 31.10
C GLU A 3 -26.28 5.77 30.87
N ARG A 4 -25.73 6.36 31.93
CA ARG A 4 -24.79 7.49 31.79
C ARG A 4 -23.53 7.08 31.03
N GLN A 5 -22.99 5.89 31.28
CA GLN A 5 -21.83 5.37 30.53
C GLN A 5 -22.15 5.15 29.04
N GLY A 6 -23.36 4.66 28.70
CA GLY A 6 -23.82 4.58 27.31
C GLY A 6 -23.93 5.97 26.66
N LEU A 7 -24.45 6.95 27.40
CA LEU A 7 -24.59 8.34 26.95
C LEU A 7 -23.23 9.03 26.77
N PHE A 8 -22.26 8.75 27.65
CA PHE A 8 -20.87 9.21 27.51
C PHE A 8 -20.17 8.55 26.32
N PHE A 9 -20.40 7.25 26.07
CA PHE A 9 -19.85 6.56 24.91
C PHE A 9 -20.45 7.07 23.59
N ASP A 10 -21.75 7.34 23.59
CA ASP A 10 -22.42 7.99 22.46
C ASP A 10 -21.85 9.39 22.25
N MET A 11 -21.75 10.22 23.29
CA MET A 11 -21.11 11.55 23.23
C MET A 11 -19.66 11.52 22.73
N GLU A 12 -18.87 10.53 23.17
CA GLU A 12 -17.49 10.33 22.71
C GLU A 12 -17.43 9.90 21.23
N ALA A 13 -18.45 9.20 20.72
CA ALA A 13 -18.58 8.89 19.30
C ALA A 13 -18.95 10.11 18.42
N TYR A 14 -19.37 11.23 19.03
CA TYR A 14 -19.58 12.53 18.42
C TYR A 14 -18.38 13.48 18.57
N LEU A 15 -17.34 13.13 19.34
CA LEU A 15 -16.16 13.99 19.45
C LEU A 15 -15.25 13.85 18.21
N PRO A 16 -14.65 14.95 17.73
CA PRO A 16 -13.70 14.90 16.61
C PRO A 16 -12.52 14.00 16.97
N LYS A 17 -12.39 12.89 16.24
CA LYS A 17 -11.24 11.98 16.38
C LYS A 17 -10.08 12.53 15.58
N LYS A 18 -8.88 12.48 16.16
CA LYS A 18 -7.65 12.87 15.47
C LYS A 18 -7.51 12.06 14.19
N ASN A 19 -7.31 12.76 13.07
CA ASN A 19 -7.07 12.16 11.76
C ASN A 19 -5.88 11.18 11.82
N GLY A 20 -5.99 10.04 11.17
CA GLY A 20 -4.85 9.13 10.96
C GLY A 20 -3.75 9.78 10.11
N LEU A 21 -2.51 9.28 10.21
CA LEU A 21 -1.33 9.84 9.53
C LEU A 21 -1.53 10.08 8.02
N TYR A 22 -2.06 9.09 7.29
CA TYR A 22 -2.34 9.22 5.85
C TYR A 22 -3.35 10.33 5.56
N LEU A 23 -4.44 10.38 6.31
CA LEU A 23 -5.50 11.37 6.13
C LEU A 23 -5.00 12.79 6.44
N SER A 24 -4.18 12.93 7.49
CA SER A 24 -3.54 14.20 7.84
C SER A 24 -2.51 14.65 6.81
N LEU A 25 -1.82 13.72 6.15
CA LEU A 25 -0.89 14.05 5.07
C LEU A 25 -1.62 14.50 3.80
N VAL A 26 -2.71 13.82 3.44
CA VAL A 26 -3.44 14.07 2.18
C VAL A 26 -4.41 15.25 2.28
N LEU A 27 -5.11 15.40 3.42
CA LEU A 27 -6.13 16.44 3.61
C LEU A 27 -5.68 17.57 4.56
N GLY A 28 -4.53 17.45 5.20
CA GLY A 28 -4.06 18.41 6.20
C GLY A 28 -4.84 18.33 7.52
N ASN A 29 -4.82 19.43 8.27
CA ASN A 29 -5.50 19.55 9.58
C ASN A 29 -7.01 19.84 9.45
N VAL A 30 -7.68 19.21 8.48
CA VAL A 30 -9.13 19.37 8.26
C VAL A 30 -9.89 18.31 9.05
N ASN A 31 -10.86 18.73 9.87
CA ASN A 31 -11.71 17.81 10.62
C ASN A 31 -12.69 17.09 9.70
N VAL A 32 -12.42 15.81 9.38
CA VAL A 32 -13.32 14.96 8.56
C VAL A 32 -14.27 14.12 9.42
N THR A 33 -14.58 14.61 10.62
CA THR A 33 -15.48 13.91 11.54
C THR A 33 -16.92 14.14 11.13
N LEU A 34 -17.60 13.08 10.73
CA LEU A 34 -19.03 13.03 10.49
C LEU A 34 -19.72 12.87 11.85
N LEU A 35 -20.23 13.97 12.41
CA LEU A 35 -20.76 13.96 13.78
C LEU A 35 -22.03 13.10 13.86
N SER A 36 -23.03 13.30 13.00
CA SER A 36 -24.29 12.56 13.11
C SER A 36 -24.21 11.12 12.58
N LYS A 37 -24.94 10.19 13.22
CA LYS A 37 -25.10 8.80 12.76
C LYS A 37 -25.68 8.77 11.34
N GLN A 38 -26.62 9.68 11.05
CA GLN A 38 -27.21 9.88 9.73
C GLN A 38 -26.18 10.32 8.69
N ALA A 39 -25.26 11.25 9.02
CA ALA A 39 -24.19 11.68 8.11
C ALA A 39 -23.19 10.55 7.83
N LYS A 40 -22.82 9.76 8.84
CA LYS A 40 -21.98 8.56 8.65
C LYS A 40 -22.61 7.57 7.67
N PHE A 41 -23.93 7.36 7.78
CA PHE A 41 -24.66 6.47 6.87
C PHE A 41 -24.85 7.03 5.48
N ALA A 42 -25.17 8.31 5.34
CA ALA A 42 -25.29 8.97 4.04
C ALA A 42 -23.95 8.95 3.29
N TYR A 43 -22.85 9.27 3.97
CA TYR A 43 -21.52 9.19 3.38
C TYR A 43 -21.18 7.76 2.92
N LYS A 44 -21.51 6.75 3.73
CA LYS A 44 -21.29 5.35 3.37
C LYS A 44 -22.13 4.94 2.16
N ASP A 45 -23.37 5.40 2.06
CA ASP A 45 -24.24 5.15 0.90
C ASP A 45 -23.68 5.78 -0.38
N GLU A 46 -23.22 7.02 -0.31
CA GLU A 46 -22.56 7.72 -1.43
C GLU A 46 -21.21 7.08 -1.82
N TYR A 47 -20.48 6.51 -0.86
CA TYR A 47 -19.29 5.73 -1.13
C TYR A 47 -19.61 4.41 -1.86
N GLU A 48 -20.64 3.69 -1.45
CA GLU A 48 -21.08 2.46 -2.11
C GLU A 48 -21.60 2.75 -3.53
N LYS A 49 -22.42 3.78 -3.72
CA LYS A 49 -22.86 4.25 -5.05
C LYS A 49 -21.70 4.62 -5.96
N PHE A 50 -20.73 5.38 -5.43
CA PHE A 50 -19.52 5.73 -6.16
C PHE A 50 -18.78 4.49 -6.67
N LYS A 51 -18.58 3.46 -5.83
CA LYS A 51 -17.99 2.19 -6.26
C LYS A 51 -18.76 1.56 -7.41
N LEU A 52 -20.10 1.51 -7.31
CA LEU A 52 -20.94 0.92 -8.35
C LEU A 52 -20.81 1.67 -9.68
N TYR A 53 -20.98 3.00 -9.69
CA TYR A 53 -20.89 3.81 -10.90
C TYR A 53 -19.54 3.62 -11.59
N LEU A 54 -18.45 3.67 -10.83
CA LEU A 54 -17.11 3.52 -11.40
C LEU A 54 -16.85 2.09 -11.87
N THR A 55 -17.36 1.08 -11.17
CA THR A 55 -17.26 -0.32 -11.61
C THR A 55 -17.95 -0.53 -12.96
N ILE A 56 -19.13 0.05 -13.17
CA ILE A 56 -19.85 -0.02 -14.45
C ILE A 56 -19.05 0.66 -15.56
N ILE A 57 -18.55 1.87 -15.30
CA ILE A 57 -17.72 2.61 -16.27
C ILE A 57 -16.47 1.80 -16.63
N LEU A 58 -15.79 1.21 -15.65
CA LEU A 58 -14.60 0.38 -15.87
C LEU A 58 -14.90 -0.85 -16.72
N ILE A 59 -16.04 -1.52 -16.53
CA ILE A 59 -16.46 -2.65 -17.38
C ILE A 59 -16.67 -2.19 -18.83
N LEU A 60 -17.40 -1.09 -19.05
CA LEU A 60 -17.69 -0.59 -20.39
C LEU A 60 -16.42 -0.16 -21.13
N ILE A 61 -15.53 0.55 -20.45
CA ILE A 61 -14.26 0.99 -21.03
C ILE A 61 -13.35 -0.20 -21.30
N SER A 62 -13.16 -1.12 -20.33
CA SER A 62 -12.28 -2.28 -20.53
C SER A 62 -12.78 -3.22 -21.64
N PHE A 63 -14.10 -3.41 -21.75
CA PHE A 63 -14.72 -4.10 -22.89
C PHE A 63 -14.41 -3.39 -24.21
N SER A 64 -14.60 -2.07 -24.27
CA SER A 64 -14.30 -1.27 -25.46
C SER A 64 -12.80 -1.30 -25.83
N CYS A 65 -11.90 -1.21 -24.86
CA CYS A 65 -10.44 -1.34 -25.06
C CYS A 65 -10.06 -2.73 -25.59
N ARG A 66 -10.80 -3.78 -25.20
CA ARG A 66 -10.47 -5.15 -25.59
C ARG A 66 -10.96 -5.49 -27.00
N PHE A 67 -12.16 -5.03 -27.37
CA PHE A 67 -12.85 -5.46 -28.59
C PHE A 67 -12.97 -4.38 -29.68
N LEU A 68 -13.02 -3.09 -29.33
CA LEU A 68 -13.30 -2.00 -30.27
C LEU A 68 -12.07 -1.16 -30.61
N PHE A 69 -11.24 -0.85 -29.61
CA PHE A 69 -10.12 0.07 -29.74
C PHE A 69 -8.80 -0.57 -29.29
N ASN A 70 -7.90 -0.84 -30.24
CA ASN A 70 -6.54 -1.29 -29.92
C ASN A 70 -5.55 -0.13 -30.00
N SER A 71 -5.73 0.88 -29.15
CA SER A 71 -4.86 2.05 -29.12
C SER A 71 -4.21 2.23 -27.75
N ARG A 72 -2.90 2.53 -27.75
CA ARG A 72 -2.13 2.78 -26.52
C ARG A 72 -2.69 3.94 -25.70
N VAL A 73 -3.29 4.94 -26.36
CA VAL A 73 -3.91 6.10 -25.73
C VAL A 73 -5.16 5.68 -24.96
N THR A 74 -6.00 4.84 -25.55
CA THR A 74 -7.20 4.30 -24.90
C THR A 74 -6.83 3.46 -23.67
N ASP A 75 -5.78 2.65 -23.77
CA ASP A 75 -5.26 1.89 -22.62
C ASP A 75 -4.66 2.81 -21.55
N ALA A 76 -3.99 3.90 -21.94
CA ALA A 76 -3.48 4.90 -21.00
C ALA A 76 -4.62 5.56 -20.22
N ALA A 77 -5.69 5.97 -20.92
CA ALA A 77 -6.86 6.58 -20.31
C ALA A 77 -7.54 5.62 -19.32
N PHE A 78 -7.64 4.34 -19.67
CA PHE A 78 -8.16 3.30 -18.77
C PHE A 78 -7.29 3.13 -17.52
N ASN A 79 -5.97 3.01 -17.68
CA ASN A 79 -5.06 2.87 -16.53
C ASN A 79 -5.02 4.12 -15.65
N PHE A 80 -5.09 5.31 -16.24
CA PHE A 80 -5.22 6.57 -15.51
C PHE A 80 -6.51 6.58 -14.67
N LEU A 81 -7.64 6.14 -15.25
CA LEU A 81 -8.90 6.01 -14.54
C LEU A 81 -8.79 5.01 -13.37
N LEU A 82 -8.08 3.89 -13.54
CA LEU A 82 -7.83 2.93 -12.45
C LEU A 82 -7.01 3.55 -11.31
N VAL A 83 -5.91 4.25 -11.63
CA VAL A 83 -5.09 4.96 -10.63
C VAL A 83 -5.95 5.95 -9.85
N TRP A 84 -6.70 6.78 -10.57
CA TRP A 84 -7.60 7.76 -9.96
C TRP A 84 -8.66 7.10 -9.09
N TYR A 85 -9.25 5.99 -9.54
CA TYR A 85 -10.27 5.25 -8.80
C TYR A 85 -9.72 4.71 -7.47
N TYR A 86 -8.59 3.99 -7.50
CA TYR A 86 -8.01 3.42 -6.28
C TYR A 86 -7.48 4.49 -5.32
N CYS A 87 -6.89 5.59 -5.83
CA CYS A 87 -6.55 6.76 -4.99
C CYS A 87 -7.79 7.37 -4.31
N THR A 88 -8.91 7.47 -5.02
CA THR A 88 -10.14 8.01 -4.43
C THR A 88 -10.70 7.06 -3.38
N LEU A 89 -10.62 5.76 -3.60
CA LEU A 89 -11.02 4.75 -2.61
C LEU A 89 -10.19 4.86 -1.33
N THR A 90 -8.86 4.99 -1.41
CA THR A 90 -8.02 5.08 -0.21
C THR A 90 -8.37 6.30 0.64
N ILE A 91 -8.67 7.44 0.01
CA ILE A 91 -9.13 8.65 0.72
C ILE A 91 -10.49 8.41 1.37
N ARG A 92 -11.49 7.95 0.61
CA ARG A 92 -12.86 7.71 1.13
C ARG A 92 -12.89 6.66 2.24
N GLU A 93 -12.11 5.58 2.11
CA GLU A 93 -12.00 4.53 3.13
C GLU A 93 -11.27 5.03 4.38
N SER A 94 -10.25 5.89 4.24
CA SER A 94 -9.58 6.52 5.39
C SER A 94 -10.54 7.41 6.18
N ILE A 95 -11.43 8.15 5.49
CA ILE A 95 -12.49 8.93 6.12
C ILE A 95 -13.46 8.02 6.87
N LEU A 96 -13.88 6.91 6.26
CA LEU A 96 -14.75 5.92 6.90
C LEU A 96 -14.10 5.32 8.16
N ILE A 97 -12.81 4.97 8.11
CA ILE A 97 -12.05 4.42 9.24
C ILE A 97 -11.96 5.44 10.38
N ASN A 98 -11.64 6.70 10.08
CA ASN A 98 -11.59 7.77 11.08
C ASN A 98 -12.94 7.98 11.79
N ASN A 99 -14.04 7.68 11.09
CA ASN A 99 -15.41 7.78 11.59
C ASN A 99 -15.95 6.48 12.23
N GLY A 100 -15.11 5.47 12.46
CA GLY A 100 -15.44 4.25 13.18
C GLY A 100 -15.85 3.05 12.31
N SER A 101 -15.68 3.12 10.99
CA SER A 101 -15.91 1.98 10.09
C SER A 101 -14.85 0.88 10.33
N ARG A 102 -15.29 -0.36 10.51
CA ARG A 102 -14.41 -1.53 10.77
C ARG A 102 -13.86 -2.13 9.46
N ILE A 103 -13.19 -1.32 8.66
CA ILE A 103 -12.51 -1.77 7.43
C ILE A 103 -11.19 -2.46 7.83
N LYS A 104 -10.92 -3.63 7.26
CA LYS A 104 -9.68 -4.39 7.54
C LYS A 104 -8.49 -3.69 6.89
N GLY A 105 -7.40 -3.50 7.63
CA GLY A 105 -6.19 -2.82 7.11
C GLY A 105 -5.59 -3.49 5.88
N TRP A 106 -5.65 -4.83 5.79
CA TRP A 106 -5.24 -5.58 4.60
C TRP A 106 -5.99 -5.14 3.32
N TRP A 107 -7.29 -4.84 3.43
CA TRP A 107 -8.09 -4.39 2.30
C TRP A 107 -7.62 -3.01 1.79
N VAL A 108 -7.33 -2.10 2.72
CA VAL A 108 -6.79 -0.78 2.39
C VAL A 108 -5.37 -0.91 1.78
N PHE A 109 -4.54 -1.81 2.32
CA PHE A 109 -3.22 -2.11 1.76
C PHE A 109 -3.31 -2.60 0.31
N HIS A 110 -4.24 -3.49 0.00
CA HIS A 110 -4.48 -3.97 -1.35
C HIS A 110 -4.83 -2.83 -2.33
N HIS A 111 -5.56 -1.80 -1.90
CA HIS A 111 -5.83 -0.64 -2.75
C HIS A 111 -4.58 0.17 -3.06
N TYR A 112 -3.69 0.38 -2.08
CA TYR A 112 -2.42 1.07 -2.32
C TYR A 112 -1.55 0.33 -3.33
N VAL A 113 -1.47 -1.00 -3.20
CA VAL A 113 -0.73 -1.84 -4.15
C VAL A 113 -1.38 -1.76 -5.54
N SER A 114 -2.71 -1.81 -5.63
CA SER A 114 -3.44 -1.67 -6.89
C SER A 114 -3.17 -0.31 -7.56
N THR A 115 -3.19 0.80 -6.82
CA THR A 115 -2.82 2.12 -7.33
C THR A 115 -1.41 2.12 -7.93
N PHE A 116 -0.44 1.58 -7.20
CA PHE A 116 0.94 1.52 -7.66
C PHE A 116 1.07 0.69 -8.95
N LEU A 117 0.48 -0.50 -8.98
CA LEU A 117 0.54 -1.39 -10.14
C LEU A 117 -0.17 -0.79 -11.36
N SER A 118 -1.31 -0.14 -11.19
CA SER A 118 -1.97 0.60 -12.27
C SER A 118 -1.11 1.78 -12.76
N GLY A 119 -0.36 2.43 -11.88
CA GLY A 119 0.63 3.46 -12.24
C GLY A 119 1.78 2.89 -13.08
N VAL A 120 2.31 1.73 -12.70
CA VAL A 120 3.33 1.02 -13.50
C VAL A 120 2.78 0.69 -14.88
N MET A 121 1.56 0.14 -14.98
CA MET A 121 0.90 -0.14 -16.25
C MET A 121 0.66 1.10 -17.10
N LEU A 122 0.34 2.25 -16.48
CA LEU A 122 0.18 3.52 -17.17
C LEU A 122 1.49 4.00 -17.80
N THR A 123 2.61 3.87 -17.09
CA THR A 123 3.94 4.30 -17.55
C THR A 123 4.65 3.30 -18.45
N TRP A 124 4.13 2.06 -18.57
CA TRP A 124 4.78 1.02 -19.37
C TRP A 124 4.77 1.42 -20.86
N PRO A 125 5.94 1.56 -21.52
CA PRO A 125 6.01 1.94 -22.92
C PRO A 125 5.37 0.90 -23.84
N ASP A 126 4.87 1.34 -25.00
CA ASP A 126 4.32 0.43 -25.98
C ASP A 126 5.44 -0.43 -26.60
N GLY A 127 5.49 -1.70 -26.20
CA GLY A 127 6.51 -2.65 -26.61
C GLY A 127 5.97 -4.07 -26.61
N LEU A 128 6.78 -5.01 -27.11
CA LEU A 128 6.35 -6.40 -27.29
C LEU A 128 5.83 -7.05 -26.00
N MET A 129 6.52 -6.82 -24.87
CA MET A 129 6.13 -7.38 -23.57
C MET A 129 4.80 -6.80 -23.07
N TYR A 130 4.58 -5.50 -23.29
CA TYR A 130 3.32 -4.84 -22.97
C TYR A 130 2.18 -5.47 -23.76
N GLN A 131 2.34 -5.64 -25.08
CA GLN A 131 1.31 -6.22 -25.94
C GLN A 131 0.98 -7.68 -25.58
N LYS A 132 1.99 -8.47 -25.17
CA LYS A 132 1.79 -9.84 -24.67
C LYS A 132 0.92 -9.87 -23.41
N PHE A 133 1.13 -8.93 -22.47
CA PHE A 133 0.39 -8.88 -21.20
C PHE A 133 -0.94 -8.13 -21.26
N ARG A 134 -1.09 -7.18 -22.20
CA ARG A 134 -2.23 -6.27 -22.35
C ARG A 134 -3.58 -6.96 -22.27
N ASN A 135 -3.80 -7.97 -23.12
CA ASN A 135 -5.10 -8.65 -23.19
C ASN A 135 -5.42 -9.40 -21.89
N GLN A 136 -4.41 -9.99 -21.25
CA GLN A 136 -4.56 -10.68 -19.97
C GLN A 136 -4.91 -9.67 -18.86
N PHE A 137 -4.28 -8.50 -18.84
CA PHE A 137 -4.60 -7.43 -17.89
C PHE A 137 -6.02 -6.85 -18.08
N LEU A 138 -6.45 -6.62 -19.33
CA LEU A 138 -7.80 -6.13 -19.63
C LEU A 138 -8.87 -7.16 -19.24
N SER A 139 -8.64 -8.45 -19.54
CA SER A 139 -9.52 -9.54 -19.11
C SER A 139 -9.61 -9.66 -17.59
N PHE A 140 -8.47 -9.56 -16.90
CA PHE A 140 -8.44 -9.55 -15.45
C PHE A 140 -9.18 -8.32 -14.87
N SER A 141 -9.04 -7.15 -15.49
CA SER A 141 -9.71 -5.93 -15.03
C SER A 141 -11.24 -6.02 -15.20
N MET A 142 -11.72 -6.58 -16.32
CA MET A 142 -13.16 -6.87 -16.50
C MET A 142 -13.67 -7.83 -15.41
N TYR A 143 -12.91 -8.90 -15.16
CA TYR A 143 -13.24 -9.88 -14.12
C TYR A 143 -13.27 -9.23 -12.72
N GLN A 144 -12.29 -8.41 -12.39
CA GLN A 144 -12.22 -7.71 -11.11
C GLN A 144 -13.44 -6.81 -10.91
N SER A 145 -13.82 -6.03 -11.93
CA SER A 145 -15.01 -5.19 -11.86
C SER A 145 -16.29 -6.00 -11.70
N PHE A 146 -16.39 -7.17 -12.35
CA PHE A 146 -17.52 -8.08 -12.14
C PHE A 146 -17.60 -8.57 -10.68
N VAL A 147 -16.47 -9.01 -10.10
CA VAL A 147 -16.42 -9.40 -8.69
C VAL A 147 -16.74 -8.22 -7.76
N GLN A 148 -16.27 -7.02 -8.10
CA GLN A 148 -16.57 -5.80 -7.34
C GLN A 148 -18.08 -5.49 -7.34
N PHE A 149 -18.77 -5.72 -8.46
CA PHE A 149 -20.22 -5.61 -8.55
C PHE A 149 -20.94 -6.63 -7.65
N LEU A 150 -20.51 -7.89 -7.64
CA LEU A 150 -21.07 -8.91 -6.75
C LEU A 150 -20.81 -8.58 -5.26
N GLN A 151 -19.61 -8.11 -4.93
CA GLN A 151 -19.26 -7.63 -3.59
C GLN A 151 -20.14 -6.46 -3.17
N TYR A 152 -20.38 -5.50 -4.06
CA TYR A 152 -21.27 -4.37 -3.80
C TYR A 152 -22.70 -4.84 -3.53
N TYR A 153 -23.25 -5.76 -4.34
CA TYR A 153 -24.60 -6.28 -4.14
C TYR A 153 -24.74 -6.97 -2.78
N TYR A 154 -23.76 -7.81 -2.42
CA TYR A 154 -23.71 -8.48 -1.13
C TYR A 154 -23.59 -7.49 0.04
N GLN A 155 -22.65 -6.54 -0.03
CA GLN A 155 -22.39 -5.56 1.04
C GLN A 155 -23.56 -4.59 1.23
N SER A 156 -24.16 -4.12 0.14
CA SER A 156 -25.33 -3.23 0.17
C SER A 156 -26.55 -3.93 0.77
N GLY A 157 -26.78 -5.20 0.41
CA GLY A 157 -27.84 -6.02 1.00
C GLY A 157 -27.64 -6.24 2.50
N CYS A 158 -26.41 -6.50 2.95
CA CYS A 158 -26.09 -6.61 4.37
C CYS A 158 -26.34 -5.28 5.09
N LEU A 159 -25.88 -4.16 4.52
CA LEU A 159 -25.99 -2.84 5.12
C LEU A 159 -27.44 -2.37 5.24
N TYR A 160 -28.25 -2.58 4.20
CA TYR A 160 -29.68 -2.26 4.22
C TYR A 160 -30.41 -3.02 5.35
N ARG A 161 -30.14 -4.32 5.48
CA ARG A 161 -30.75 -5.15 6.54
C ARG A 161 -30.26 -4.75 7.93
N LEU A 162 -28.97 -4.47 8.11
CA LEU A 162 -28.44 -3.94 9.37
C LEU A 162 -29.08 -2.60 9.75
N ARG A 163 -29.36 -1.74 8.77
CA ARG A 163 -30.09 -0.49 8.99
C ARG A 163 -31.52 -0.76 9.43
N ALA A 164 -32.24 -1.64 8.74
CA ALA A 164 -33.61 -2.02 9.12
C ALA A 164 -33.69 -2.68 10.51
N LEU A 165 -32.67 -3.47 10.88
CA LEU A 165 -32.53 -4.05 12.22
C LEU A 165 -32.23 -3.00 13.30
N GLY A 166 -31.41 -2.00 12.98
CA GLY A 166 -31.04 -0.94 13.92
C GLY A 166 -32.15 0.07 14.20
N GLU A 167 -33.18 0.15 13.34
CA GLU A 167 -34.34 1.03 13.49
C GLU A 167 -35.57 0.30 14.09
N ARG A 168 -35.53 -1.03 14.24
CA ARG A 168 -36.67 -1.83 14.76
C ARG A 168 -36.53 -2.06 16.28
N HIS A 169 -37.65 -2.02 17.00
CA HIS A 169 -37.72 -2.37 18.41
C HIS A 169 -37.21 -3.81 18.65
N THR A 170 -36.40 -4.00 19.68
CA THR A 170 -35.47 -5.12 19.95
C THR A 170 -36.08 -6.52 20.12
N MET A 171 -37.35 -6.75 19.80
CA MET A 171 -38.06 -7.99 20.18
C MET A 171 -38.40 -8.94 19.02
N ASP A 172 -38.42 -8.49 17.76
CA ASP A 172 -39.03 -9.25 16.65
C ASP A 172 -38.06 -9.88 15.62
N LEU A 173 -36.76 -9.99 15.90
CA LEU A 173 -35.83 -10.67 14.97
C LEU A 173 -34.89 -11.65 15.66
N THR A 174 -34.99 -12.92 15.28
CA THR A 174 -33.98 -13.92 15.61
C THR A 174 -32.70 -13.59 14.86
N VAL A 175 -31.65 -13.22 15.59
CA VAL A 175 -30.31 -12.92 15.06
C VAL A 175 -29.78 -14.05 14.16
N GLU A 176 -30.22 -15.28 14.40
CA GLU A 176 -29.92 -16.48 13.63
C GLU A 176 -30.43 -16.42 12.17
N GLY A 177 -31.60 -15.84 11.93
CA GLY A 177 -32.15 -15.67 10.58
C GLY A 177 -31.34 -14.69 9.73
N PHE A 178 -30.80 -13.64 10.36
CA PHE A 178 -29.91 -12.69 9.68
C PHE A 178 -28.52 -13.30 9.38
N GLN A 179 -27.95 -14.02 10.35
CA GLN A 179 -26.64 -14.67 10.19
C GLN A 179 -26.67 -15.75 9.10
N SER A 180 -27.69 -16.61 9.08
CA SER A 180 -27.84 -17.67 8.07
C SER A 180 -27.96 -17.12 6.64
N TRP A 181 -28.72 -16.04 6.44
CA TRP A 181 -28.80 -15.36 5.14
C TRP A 181 -27.45 -14.75 4.71
N MET A 182 -26.78 -14.08 5.64
CA MET A 182 -25.48 -13.44 5.39
C MET A 182 -24.42 -14.48 5.01
N TRP A 183 -24.40 -15.64 5.67
CA TRP A 183 -23.55 -16.77 5.34
C TRP A 183 -23.87 -17.36 3.98
N ARG A 184 -25.15 -17.53 3.64
CA ARG A 184 -25.55 -18.04 2.32
C ARG A 184 -25.10 -17.12 1.19
N GLY A 185 -25.22 -15.81 1.36
CA GLY A 185 -24.71 -14.82 0.40
C GLY A 185 -23.18 -14.81 0.32
N LEU A 186 -22.49 -14.99 1.45
CA LEU A 186 -21.02 -15.04 1.49
C LEU A 186 -20.49 -16.29 0.78
N THR A 187 -21.08 -17.46 1.04
CA THR A 187 -20.68 -18.73 0.42
C THR A 187 -20.83 -18.68 -1.11
N PHE A 188 -21.85 -17.97 -1.62
CA PHE A 188 -21.99 -17.73 -3.06
C PHE A 188 -20.86 -16.86 -3.64
N LEU A 189 -20.44 -15.82 -2.91
CA LEU A 189 -19.43 -14.87 -3.36
C LEU A 189 -18.01 -15.43 -3.29
N LEU A 190 -17.76 -16.28 -2.29
CA LEU A 190 -16.47 -16.87 -1.96
C LEU A 190 -15.73 -17.55 -3.14
N PRO A 191 -16.34 -18.43 -3.97
CA PRO A 191 -15.65 -19.03 -5.11
C PRO A 191 -15.11 -17.99 -6.12
N PHE A 192 -15.86 -16.92 -6.36
CA PHE A 192 -15.41 -15.83 -7.24
C PHE A 192 -14.21 -15.09 -6.63
N LEU A 193 -14.23 -14.84 -5.33
CA LEU A 193 -13.09 -14.21 -4.65
C LEU A 193 -11.82 -15.08 -4.75
N PHE A 194 -11.94 -16.38 -4.50
CA PHE A 194 -10.82 -17.32 -4.60
C PHE A 194 -10.25 -17.39 -6.02
N PHE A 195 -11.13 -17.46 -7.03
CA PHE A 195 -10.69 -17.46 -8.42
C PHE A 195 -10.00 -16.14 -8.80
N GLY A 196 -10.50 -15.00 -8.31
CA GLY A 196 -9.83 -13.70 -8.49
C GLY A 196 -8.42 -13.67 -7.91
N HIS A 197 -8.21 -14.21 -6.72
CA HIS A 197 -6.89 -14.32 -6.12
C HIS A 197 -5.96 -15.28 -6.89
N PHE A 198 -6.49 -16.40 -7.40
CA PHE A 198 -5.74 -17.29 -8.26
C PHE A 198 -5.32 -16.60 -9.56
N TRP A 199 -6.21 -15.81 -10.18
CA TRP A 199 -5.87 -15.02 -11.37
C TRP A 199 -4.82 -13.95 -11.05
N GLN A 200 -4.90 -13.29 -9.89
CA GLN A 200 -3.84 -12.36 -9.44
C GLN A 200 -2.46 -13.05 -9.41
N LEU A 201 -2.39 -14.26 -8.86
CA LEU A 201 -1.16 -15.06 -8.86
C LEU A 201 -0.72 -15.42 -10.28
N PHE A 202 -1.65 -15.84 -11.15
CA PHE A 202 -1.35 -16.13 -12.55
C PHE A 202 -0.77 -14.92 -13.29
N ASN A 203 -1.31 -13.72 -13.07
CA ASN A 203 -0.76 -12.48 -13.63
C ASN A 203 0.67 -12.21 -13.13
N ALA A 204 0.94 -12.43 -11.84
CA ALA A 204 2.27 -12.28 -11.28
C ALA A 204 3.28 -13.26 -11.90
N LEU A 205 2.89 -14.53 -12.10
CA LEU A 205 3.73 -15.53 -12.76
C LEU A 205 3.98 -15.18 -14.23
N THR A 206 2.96 -14.73 -14.97
CA THR A 206 3.14 -14.26 -16.35
C THR A 206 4.15 -13.11 -16.40
N LEU A 207 4.01 -12.10 -15.53
CA LEU A 207 4.93 -10.96 -15.48
C LEU A 207 6.35 -11.37 -15.09
N PHE A 208 6.51 -12.31 -14.15
CA PHE A 208 7.81 -12.84 -13.76
C PHE A 208 8.51 -13.54 -14.94
N ASN A 209 7.77 -14.37 -15.70
CA ASN A 209 8.31 -15.02 -16.89
C ASN A 209 8.66 -14.01 -17.99
N LEU A 210 7.82 -12.98 -18.20
CA LEU A 210 8.10 -11.91 -19.17
C LEU A 210 9.34 -11.08 -18.76
N ALA A 211 9.60 -10.91 -17.47
CA ALA A 211 10.79 -10.22 -16.98
C ALA A 211 12.09 -11.01 -17.23
N GLN A 212 11.99 -12.34 -17.39
CA GLN A 212 13.12 -13.22 -17.70
C GLN A 212 13.30 -13.46 -19.22
N ASP A 213 12.38 -13.00 -20.05
CA ASP A 213 12.45 -13.17 -21.51
C ASP A 213 13.74 -12.51 -22.04
N PRO A 214 14.58 -13.22 -22.83
CA PRO A 214 15.78 -12.63 -23.42
C PRO A 214 15.46 -11.43 -24.31
N GLN A 215 14.23 -11.30 -24.78
CA GLN A 215 13.75 -10.12 -25.49
C GLN A 215 13.48 -8.90 -24.58
N CYS A 216 13.52 -9.07 -23.27
CA CYS A 216 13.44 -7.97 -22.31
C CYS A 216 14.85 -7.44 -21.97
N ALA A 217 15.90 -8.25 -22.19
CA ALA A 217 17.28 -7.94 -21.82
C ALA A 217 17.96 -6.89 -22.72
N HIS A 218 17.44 -6.62 -23.92
CA HIS A 218 17.98 -5.58 -24.81
C HIS A 218 17.63 -4.14 -24.39
N VAL A 219 16.80 -3.97 -23.34
CA VAL A 219 16.59 -2.70 -22.62
C VAL A 219 17.46 -2.66 -21.35
N ARG A 220 18.52 -3.46 -21.24
CA ARG A 220 19.69 -3.07 -20.44
C ARG A 220 20.59 -2.30 -21.39
N LEU A 221 20.95 -1.08 -20.98
CA LEU A 221 21.88 -0.17 -21.67
C LEU A 221 22.84 -0.92 -22.59
N PRO A 222 22.99 -0.53 -23.87
CA PRO A 222 24.10 -1.05 -24.66
C PRO A 222 25.35 -0.73 -23.83
N LEU A 223 26.03 -1.78 -23.36
CA LEU A 223 27.38 -1.61 -22.84
C LEU A 223 28.13 -0.79 -23.90
N PRO A 224 28.81 0.30 -23.51
CA PRO A 224 29.60 1.04 -24.48
C PRO A 224 30.48 0.03 -25.23
N PRO A 225 30.60 0.15 -26.57
CA PRO A 225 31.39 -0.79 -27.34
C PRO A 225 32.77 -0.93 -26.69
N PRO A 226 33.32 -2.16 -26.58
CA PRO A 226 34.65 -2.34 -26.02
C PRO A 226 35.61 -1.42 -26.76
N VAL A 227 36.29 -0.54 -26.01
CA VAL A 227 37.25 0.41 -26.57
C VAL A 227 38.25 -0.40 -27.41
N PRO A 228 38.48 -0.03 -28.68
CA PRO A 228 39.43 -0.72 -29.53
C PRO A 228 40.79 -0.85 -28.83
N ARG A 229 41.38 -2.05 -28.87
CA ARG A 229 42.67 -2.39 -28.24
C ARG A 229 43.82 -1.44 -28.62
N GLN A 230 43.65 -0.61 -29.65
CA GLN A 230 44.59 0.42 -30.09
C GLN A 230 44.74 1.60 -29.11
N PHE A 231 43.82 1.78 -28.16
CA PHE A 231 43.98 2.77 -27.08
C PHE A 231 44.62 2.19 -25.81
N LEU A 232 44.92 0.89 -25.80
CA LEU A 232 45.64 0.18 -24.74
C LEU A 232 47.12 -0.02 -25.13
N HIS A 233 47.74 1.01 -25.70
CA HIS A 233 49.19 1.05 -25.82
C HIS A 233 49.76 1.77 -24.60
N HIS A 234 50.29 0.97 -23.68
CA HIS A 234 51.33 1.40 -22.76
C HIS A 234 52.54 1.89 -23.57
N PRO A 235 52.99 3.15 -23.44
CA PRO A 235 54.40 3.43 -23.63
C PRO A 235 55.11 3.02 -22.34
N ALA A 236 55.94 1.98 -22.42
CA ALA A 236 57.02 1.80 -21.48
C ALA A 236 58.00 2.96 -21.68
N GLY A 237 58.22 3.79 -20.66
CA GLY A 237 59.25 4.83 -20.71
C GLY A 237 59.05 5.98 -19.75
N CYS A 238 59.93 6.04 -18.75
CA CYS A 238 60.27 7.17 -17.88
C CYS A 238 59.20 7.68 -16.90
N ALA A 239 59.41 7.37 -15.62
CA ALA A 239 58.80 8.08 -14.51
C ALA A 239 59.38 9.51 -14.40
N PRO A 240 58.56 10.56 -14.33
CA PRO A 240 58.95 11.82 -13.72
C PRO A 240 58.56 11.82 -12.24
N GLU A 241 59.45 12.40 -11.43
CA GLU A 241 59.31 12.68 -10.00
C GLU A 241 57.97 13.37 -9.68
N VAL A 242 57.30 12.91 -8.62
CA VAL A 242 56.07 13.54 -8.10
C VAL A 242 56.46 14.67 -7.14
N PRO A 243 56.16 15.95 -7.42
CA PRO A 243 56.21 16.98 -6.39
C PRO A 243 54.99 16.82 -5.47
N GLN A 244 55.21 16.99 -4.16
CA GLN A 244 54.14 16.91 -3.15
C GLN A 244 52.94 17.84 -3.46
N PRO A 245 51.70 17.46 -3.09
CA PRO A 245 50.56 18.33 -3.31
C PRO A 245 50.59 19.52 -2.35
N VAL A 246 50.64 20.72 -2.93
CA VAL A 246 50.35 21.98 -2.24
C VAL A 246 48.87 21.99 -1.86
N ALA A 247 48.60 22.20 -0.56
CA ALA A 247 47.26 22.31 0.00
C ALA A 247 46.52 23.52 -0.59
N TRP A 248 45.35 23.27 -1.20
CA TRP A 248 44.35 24.31 -1.46
C TRP A 248 43.15 24.06 -0.57
N GLY A 249 42.87 25.05 0.28
CA GLY A 249 41.90 24.99 1.37
C GLY A 249 40.46 24.75 0.90
N GLN A 250 39.76 23.89 1.64
CA GLN A 250 38.31 23.77 1.59
C GLN A 250 37.68 24.87 2.46
N GLU A 251 37.12 25.89 1.84
CA GLU A 251 36.08 26.70 2.48
C GLU A 251 34.70 26.09 2.22
N GLY A 252 34.17 25.49 3.29
CA GLY A 252 32.79 25.44 3.72
C GLY A 252 31.64 25.43 2.69
N MET A 253 30.93 24.31 2.62
CA MET A 253 29.49 24.35 2.87
C MET A 253 28.98 23.01 3.42
N SER A 254 28.77 23.00 4.73
CA SER A 254 28.17 21.91 5.50
C SER A 254 26.65 21.99 5.41
N TRP A 255 26.02 20.89 5.00
CA TRP A 255 24.75 20.48 5.59
C TRP A 255 24.86 19.03 6.03
N ALA A 256 25.08 18.86 7.33
CA ALA A 256 25.07 17.59 8.01
C ALA A 256 23.63 17.04 8.10
N PHE A 257 23.42 15.80 7.65
CA PHE A 257 22.47 14.91 8.27
C PHE A 257 23.21 13.63 8.69
N ALA A 258 23.30 13.48 10.00
CA ALA A 258 23.95 12.38 10.68
C ALA A 258 23.15 11.08 10.53
N LEU A 259 23.82 10.01 10.09
CA LEU A 259 23.46 8.65 10.45
C LEU A 259 24.75 7.92 10.88
N GLY A 260 24.86 7.70 12.19
CA GLY A 260 25.85 6.81 12.81
C GLY A 260 25.59 5.32 12.51
N PRO A 261 26.51 4.44 12.92
CA PRO A 261 27.16 3.54 11.97
C PRO A 261 26.61 2.10 12.00
N LYS A 262 26.62 1.44 10.84
CA LYS A 262 26.69 -0.01 10.74
C LYS A 262 28.16 -0.40 10.58
N GLY A 263 28.79 -0.85 11.66
CA GLY A 263 30.10 -1.48 11.62
C GLY A 263 30.00 -2.82 10.91
N ALA A 264 30.63 -2.91 9.74
CA ALA A 264 30.78 -4.13 8.97
C ALA A 264 31.98 -4.93 9.51
N PHE A 265 31.77 -6.24 9.58
CA PHE A 265 32.74 -7.31 9.78
C PHE A 265 33.95 -7.18 8.85
N ASP A 266 35.14 -7.46 9.38
CA ASP A 266 36.33 -7.81 8.59
C ASP A 266 36.88 -9.15 9.12
N PRO A 267 37.11 -10.18 8.28
CA PRO A 267 37.54 -11.49 8.73
C PRO A 267 39.06 -11.69 8.57
N GLY A 268 39.68 -12.23 9.63
CA GLY A 268 40.81 -13.13 9.48
C GLY A 268 42.16 -12.62 10.01
N CYS A 269 42.50 -13.04 11.24
CA CYS A 269 43.77 -13.69 11.52
C CYS A 269 43.71 -14.49 12.83
N VAL A 270 44.28 -15.69 12.78
CA VAL A 270 44.23 -16.79 13.74
C VAL A 270 45.31 -16.62 14.83
N GLY A 271 44.98 -16.88 16.10
CA GLY A 271 45.97 -16.88 17.18
C GLY A 271 45.47 -17.28 18.58
N ARG A 272 45.21 -18.58 18.76
CA ARG A 272 45.46 -19.45 19.94
C ARG A 272 45.50 -18.88 21.40
N ALA A 273 44.85 -19.64 22.30
CA ALA A 273 44.94 -19.71 23.78
C ALA A 273 44.11 -18.65 24.55
N GLY A 274 43.39 -18.94 25.64
CA GLY A 274 43.25 -20.11 26.52
C GLY A 274 42.15 -19.82 27.57
N TRP A 275 41.71 -20.86 28.28
CA TRP A 275 40.57 -20.93 29.19
C TRP A 275 40.73 -20.17 30.53
N HIS A 276 39.67 -19.50 31.04
CA HIS A 276 38.90 -19.85 32.26
C HIS A 276 38.07 -18.65 32.81
N PRO A 277 36.88 -18.87 33.42
CA PRO A 277 35.98 -17.85 34.00
C PRO A 277 36.05 -17.80 35.54
N HIS A 278 35.75 -16.66 36.18
CA HIS A 278 35.26 -16.45 37.58
C HIS A 278 35.32 -14.92 37.88
N VAL A 279 34.56 -14.24 38.74
CA VAL A 279 33.40 -14.47 39.62
C VAL A 279 32.91 -13.09 40.11
N VAL A 280 31.60 -12.99 40.27
CA VAL A 280 30.77 -12.06 41.08
C VAL A 280 31.47 -11.34 42.26
N ARG A 281 31.14 -10.06 42.49
CA ARG A 281 30.93 -9.51 43.86
C ARG A 281 29.98 -8.31 43.91
N LYS A 282 29.17 -8.31 44.98
CA LYS A 282 28.08 -7.41 45.39
C LYS A 282 28.58 -6.13 46.11
N VAL A 283 27.73 -5.09 46.02
CA VAL A 283 27.38 -3.92 46.88
C VAL A 283 28.09 -3.76 48.25
N PRO A 284 28.23 -2.54 48.82
CA PRO A 284 27.12 -1.91 49.60
C PRO A 284 27.00 -0.37 49.56
N TYR A 285 25.80 0.12 49.91
CA TYR A 285 25.45 1.51 50.29
C TYR A 285 26.04 1.94 51.65
N PRO A 286 26.12 3.25 51.93
CA PRO A 286 25.28 3.89 52.95
C PRO A 286 24.69 5.22 52.42
N GLY A 287 23.63 5.87 52.91
CA GLY A 287 22.98 5.90 54.22
C GLY A 287 23.02 7.33 54.78
N LEU A 288 21.83 7.88 55.07
CA LEU A 288 21.48 8.98 56.00
C LEU A 288 21.28 10.46 55.55
N HIS A 289 20.06 10.95 55.87
CA HIS A 289 19.60 12.26 56.41
C HIS A 289 19.86 13.52 55.55
N GLY A 290 18.99 14.52 55.40
CA GLY A 290 17.76 14.97 56.07
C GLY A 290 17.70 16.51 55.98
N LEU A 291 16.50 17.10 56.11
CA LEU A 291 16.19 18.52 56.45
C LEU A 291 15.92 19.56 55.31
N CYS A 292 14.62 19.88 55.18
CA CYS A 292 13.95 21.20 55.27
C CYS A 292 14.66 22.52 54.86
N GLY A 293 14.03 23.22 53.90
CA GLY A 293 13.71 24.66 53.88
C GLY A 293 14.84 25.67 53.58
N PRO A 294 14.53 26.94 53.24
CA PRO A 294 13.21 27.61 53.11
C PRO A 294 12.69 27.72 51.66
#